data_AF-A0A9Q3VNJ9-F1
#
_entry.id   AF-A0A9Q3VNJ9-F1
#
_cell.length_a   1.000
_cell.length_b   1.000
_cell.length_c   1.000
_cell.angle_alpha   90.00
_cell.angle_beta   90.00
_cell.angle_gamma   90.00
#
_symmetry.space_group_name_H-M   'P 1'
#
loop_
_entity.id
_entity.type
_entity.pdbx_description
1 polymer ?
#
loop_
_entity_poly.entity_id
_entity_poly.type
_entity_poly.pdbx_seq_one_letter_code
_entity_poly.pdbx_strand_id
1 'polypeptide(L)'
;MAVGPALIAQVQQAGRFLRIPDPSSEERARYRRAFDAARQCAPEGYHLKYSGRAKGDFFLGLLRVTGEDDTEWNRIRLARSRVITDVEDVLAAVTKDYSAFEISEEVLPRVLTLIRLLAEQALTRYGEIAVSKKRRQPRPLLTVHGRTYEISFRERQKQVRYVPKQPGRRTYDWQRVTPSHKFEPSGELELLVSENSGYSYNYGWKKEWADTAKKPLEEQIGSVFRALKARSEEQERARLEREAEQQRLREERERQEAERRRLAAEREERERREWEAAVSAASVKAVHAVRAEHFGTALEQWQAAGEIRAFCAALEEAAAASQDALEAQRLREWSAWGNTEADQLDPTTNGKGLAARDFNVEPTKKQLRPFLDGWHPDRPEKEKPPAQPAPPKPEPDPWRGVIDAHQDQGWRYGRQGRAQWWRR
;
A
#
# COMPACT_ATOMS: atom_id res chain seq x y z
N MET A 1 17.70 -33.57 -41.14
CA MET A 1 17.30 -33.19 -39.77
C MET A 1 15.82 -32.86 -39.77
N ALA A 2 15.03 -33.45 -38.88
CA ALA A 2 13.57 -33.32 -38.89
C ALA A 2 13.16 -31.86 -38.67
N VAL A 3 12.52 -31.26 -39.69
CA VAL A 3 12.20 -29.82 -39.73
C VAL A 3 11.14 -29.43 -38.69
N GLY A 4 10.22 -30.35 -38.35
CA GLY A 4 9.16 -30.13 -37.37
C GLY A 4 9.65 -29.98 -35.92
N PRO A 5 10.40 -30.95 -35.36
CA PRO A 5 10.94 -30.87 -34.01
C PRO A 5 11.85 -29.65 -33.78
N ALA A 6 12.63 -29.26 -34.80
CA ALA A 6 13.48 -28.08 -34.75
C ALA A 6 12.66 -26.77 -34.59
N LEU A 7 11.52 -26.66 -35.26
CA LEU A 7 10.62 -25.50 -35.13
C LEU A 7 9.99 -25.43 -33.74
N ILE A 8 9.60 -26.57 -33.17
CA ILE A 8 9.04 -26.62 -31.81
C ILE A 8 10.07 -26.17 -30.77
N ALA A 9 11.31 -26.65 -30.88
CA ALA A 9 12.40 -26.23 -30.01
C ALA A 9 12.65 -24.71 -30.11
N GLN A 10 12.61 -24.14 -31.32
CA GLN A 10 12.74 -22.70 -31.53
C GLN A 10 11.62 -21.90 -30.85
N VAL A 11 10.38 -22.38 -30.94
CA VAL A 11 9.22 -21.74 -30.27
C VAL A 11 9.32 -21.86 -28.74
N GLN A 12 9.82 -22.99 -28.22
CA GLN A 12 10.04 -23.18 -26.79
C GLN A 12 11.14 -22.26 -26.25
N GLN A 13 12.24 -22.09 -26.97
CA GLN A 13 13.31 -21.14 -26.62
C GLN A 13 12.82 -19.70 -26.61
N ALA A 14 11.89 -19.34 -27.51
CA ALA A 14 11.26 -18.03 -27.55
C ALA A 14 10.17 -17.82 -26.48
N GLY A 15 9.95 -18.78 -25.56
CA GLY A 15 8.97 -18.64 -24.49
C GLY A 15 7.53 -18.93 -24.93
N ARG A 16 7.32 -19.91 -25.82
CA ARG A 16 6.03 -20.42 -26.36
C ARG A 16 5.40 -19.65 -27.51
N PHE A 17 5.77 -18.39 -27.69
CA PHE A 17 5.33 -17.59 -28.84
C PHE A 17 6.55 -17.06 -29.60
N LEU A 18 6.65 -17.40 -30.88
CA LEU A 18 7.71 -16.93 -31.76
C LEU A 18 7.13 -15.91 -32.75
N ARG A 19 7.70 -14.70 -32.76
CA ARG A 19 7.43 -13.66 -33.76
C ARG A 19 8.56 -13.65 -34.78
N ILE A 20 8.21 -13.72 -36.05
CA ILE A 20 9.12 -13.58 -37.18
C ILE A 20 8.69 -12.31 -37.93
N PRO A 21 9.49 -11.23 -37.86
CA PRO A 21 9.15 -9.97 -38.53
C PRO A 21 9.22 -10.15 -40.04
N ASP A 22 8.16 -9.70 -40.73
CA ASP A 22 7.95 -9.73 -42.19
C ASP A 22 8.85 -10.69 -43.01
N PRO A 23 8.69 -12.02 -42.89
CA PRO A 23 9.51 -12.97 -43.62
C PRO A 23 9.23 -12.92 -45.12
N SER A 24 10.26 -13.16 -45.93
CA SER A 24 10.13 -13.29 -47.38
C SER A 24 9.13 -14.39 -47.78
N SER A 25 8.63 -14.36 -49.02
CA SER A 25 7.68 -15.37 -49.52
C SER A 25 8.25 -16.79 -49.42
N GLU A 26 9.54 -16.96 -49.69
CA GLU A 26 10.26 -18.24 -49.61
C GLU A 26 10.42 -18.71 -48.16
N GLU A 27 10.84 -17.82 -47.26
CA GLU A 27 10.94 -18.13 -45.83
C GLU A 27 9.58 -18.46 -45.22
N ARG A 28 8.54 -17.73 -45.59
CA ARG A 28 7.16 -18.02 -45.15
C ARG A 28 6.70 -19.38 -45.64
N ALA A 29 7.01 -19.75 -46.89
CA ALA A 29 6.74 -21.10 -47.41
C ALA A 29 7.51 -22.18 -46.62
N ARG A 30 8.77 -21.92 -46.27
CA ARG A 30 9.58 -22.80 -45.41
C ARG A 30 8.97 -22.96 -44.03
N TYR A 31 8.58 -21.87 -43.36
CA TYR A 31 7.93 -21.93 -42.04
C TYR A 31 6.57 -22.62 -42.08
N ARG A 32 5.81 -22.50 -43.18
CA ARG A 32 4.56 -23.25 -43.37
C ARG A 32 4.82 -24.75 -43.49
N ARG A 33 5.78 -25.17 -44.33
CA ARG A 33 6.18 -26.58 -44.44
C ARG A 33 6.69 -27.12 -43.09
N ALA A 34 7.46 -26.32 -42.37
CA ALA A 34 7.95 -26.65 -41.04
C ALA A 34 6.80 -26.77 -40.03
N PHE A 35 5.80 -25.88 -40.08
CA PHE A 35 4.60 -25.95 -39.25
C PHE A 35 3.79 -27.21 -39.53
N ASP A 36 3.57 -27.56 -40.80
CA ASP A 36 2.80 -28.76 -41.16
C ASP A 36 3.47 -30.04 -40.63
N ALA A 37 4.81 -30.11 -40.70
CA ALA A 37 5.59 -31.18 -40.09
C ALA A 37 5.57 -31.12 -38.54
N ALA A 38 5.69 -29.93 -37.96
CA ALA A 38 5.66 -29.72 -36.51
C ALA A 38 4.31 -30.08 -35.89
N ARG A 39 3.21 -29.90 -36.63
CA ARG A 39 1.86 -30.26 -36.18
C ARG A 39 1.71 -31.76 -35.91
N GLN A 40 2.46 -32.60 -36.61
CA GLN A 40 2.44 -34.05 -36.44
C GLN A 40 3.30 -34.54 -35.27
N CYS A 41 4.24 -33.71 -34.80
CA CYS A 41 5.18 -34.06 -33.72
C CYS A 41 5.08 -33.09 -32.53
N ALA A 42 3.91 -32.48 -32.32
CA ALA A 42 3.67 -31.60 -31.18
C ALA A 42 3.77 -32.40 -29.86
N PRO A 43 4.37 -31.82 -28.80
CA PRO A 43 4.44 -32.47 -27.49
C PRO A 43 3.04 -32.76 -26.93
N GLU A 44 2.92 -33.84 -26.16
CA GLU A 44 1.66 -34.24 -25.53
C GLU A 44 1.09 -33.11 -24.66
N GLY A 45 -0.20 -32.82 -24.80
CA GLY A 45 -0.88 -31.72 -24.10
C GLY A 45 -0.69 -30.33 -24.74
N TYR A 46 0.00 -30.21 -25.87
CA TYR A 46 0.18 -28.96 -26.60
C TYR A 46 -0.31 -29.06 -28.06
N HIS A 47 -0.76 -27.93 -28.61
CA HIS A 47 -1.10 -27.80 -30.03
C HIS A 47 -0.45 -26.54 -30.61
N LEU A 48 -0.03 -26.62 -31.87
CA LEU A 48 0.63 -25.52 -32.57
C LEU A 48 -0.40 -24.70 -33.35
N LYS A 49 -0.41 -23.37 -33.15
CA LYS A 49 -1.17 -22.42 -33.96
C LYS A 49 -0.21 -21.46 -34.67
N TYR A 50 -0.63 -20.93 -35.80
CA TYR A 50 0.10 -19.87 -36.50
C TYR A 50 -0.84 -18.76 -36.97
N SER A 51 -0.31 -17.54 -37.09
CA SER A 51 -1.00 -16.37 -37.63
C SER A 51 0.00 -15.61 -38.50
N GLY A 52 -0.32 -15.34 -39.76
CA GLY A 52 0.72 -14.87 -40.68
C GLY A 52 0.53 -15.19 -42.15
N ARG A 53 -0.67 -15.61 -42.57
CA ARG A 53 -0.83 -16.44 -43.78
C ARG A 53 -0.33 -15.81 -45.08
N ALA A 54 -0.50 -14.49 -45.26
CA ALA A 54 -0.33 -13.84 -46.56
C ALA A 54 0.74 -12.74 -46.59
N LYS A 55 0.78 -11.84 -45.59
CA LYS A 55 1.69 -10.67 -45.52
C LYS A 55 2.02 -10.25 -44.08
N GLY A 56 3.10 -9.49 -43.89
CA GLY A 56 3.58 -8.99 -42.60
C GLY A 56 4.07 -10.08 -41.65
N ASP A 57 4.12 -9.77 -40.36
CA ASP A 57 4.68 -10.65 -39.34
C ASP A 57 4.04 -12.04 -39.31
N PHE A 58 4.89 -13.05 -39.13
CA PHE A 58 4.50 -14.45 -38.96
C PHE A 58 4.69 -14.87 -37.51
N PHE A 59 3.61 -15.29 -36.87
CA PHE A 59 3.59 -15.73 -35.48
C PHE A 59 3.33 -17.23 -35.41
N LEU A 60 4.07 -17.90 -34.54
CA LEU A 60 3.89 -19.29 -34.14
C LEU A 60 3.63 -19.33 -32.64
N GLY A 61 2.64 -20.10 -32.22
CA GLY A 61 2.31 -20.30 -30.82
C GLY A 61 2.19 -21.78 -30.50
N LEU A 62 2.86 -22.21 -29.44
CA LEU A 62 2.71 -23.54 -28.85
C LEU A 62 1.80 -23.42 -27.62
N LEU A 63 0.52 -23.76 -27.79
CA LEU A 63 -0.51 -23.55 -26.77
C LEU A 63 -0.84 -24.85 -26.06
N ARG A 64 -1.13 -24.78 -24.76
CA ARG A 64 -1.69 -25.89 -23.99
C ARG A 64 -3.10 -26.24 -24.47
N VAL A 65 -3.41 -27.53 -24.51
CA VAL A 65 -4.76 -28.04 -24.83
C VAL A 65 -5.79 -27.65 -23.76
N THR A 66 -5.34 -27.30 -22.55
CA THR A 66 -6.19 -26.79 -21.45
C THR A 66 -6.82 -25.42 -21.73
N GLY A 67 -6.36 -24.69 -22.74
CA GLY A 67 -6.92 -23.39 -23.15
C GLY A 67 -6.41 -22.18 -22.35
N GLU A 68 -5.52 -22.36 -21.38
CA GLU A 68 -4.94 -21.27 -20.58
C GLU A 68 -4.23 -20.21 -21.47
N ASP A 69 -3.55 -20.67 -22.52
CA ASP A 69 -2.78 -19.82 -23.43
C ASP A 69 -3.64 -19.17 -24.53
N ASP A 70 -4.93 -19.51 -24.65
CA ASP A 70 -5.80 -18.96 -25.70
C ASP A 70 -6.05 -17.46 -25.51
N THR A 71 -6.06 -16.97 -24.27
CA THR A 71 -6.21 -15.53 -23.99
C THR A 71 -5.01 -14.73 -24.50
N GLU A 72 -3.79 -15.22 -24.23
CA GLU A 72 -2.55 -14.59 -24.68
C GLU A 72 -2.39 -14.70 -26.20
N TRP A 73 -2.68 -15.88 -26.78
CA TRP A 73 -2.70 -16.06 -28.22
C TRP A 73 -3.71 -15.14 -28.92
N ASN A 74 -4.91 -14.99 -28.37
CA ASN A 74 -5.90 -14.05 -28.90
C ASN A 74 -5.42 -12.60 -28.79
N ARG A 75 -4.74 -12.21 -27.70
CA ARG A 75 -4.12 -10.88 -27.57
C ARG A 75 -3.09 -10.64 -28.68
N ILE A 76 -2.18 -11.59 -28.93
CA ILE A 76 -1.15 -11.51 -29.98
C ILE A 76 -1.79 -11.44 -31.37
N ARG A 77 -2.72 -12.36 -31.66
CA ARG A 77 -3.45 -12.42 -32.93
C ARG A 77 -4.24 -11.14 -33.20
N LEU A 78 -4.94 -10.62 -32.19
CA LEU A 78 -5.73 -9.39 -32.30
C LEU A 78 -4.82 -8.17 -32.46
N ALA A 79 -3.72 -8.07 -31.71
CA ALA A 79 -2.75 -6.99 -31.85
C ALA A 79 -2.22 -6.91 -33.29
N ARG A 80 -1.79 -8.04 -33.87
CA ARG A 80 -1.42 -8.12 -35.29
C ARG A 80 -2.57 -7.75 -36.22
N SER A 81 -3.77 -8.28 -36.01
CA SER A 81 -4.90 -8.00 -36.90
C SER A 81 -5.25 -6.51 -36.97
N ARG A 82 -4.98 -5.78 -35.88
CA ARG A 82 -5.25 -4.36 -35.69
C ARG A 82 -4.13 -3.45 -36.20
N VAL A 83 -3.00 -3.98 -36.64
CA VAL A 83 -1.84 -3.20 -37.08
C VAL A 83 -1.38 -3.71 -38.45
N ILE A 84 -1.11 -2.78 -39.36
CA ILE A 84 -0.48 -3.06 -40.65
C ILE A 84 1.01 -2.78 -40.49
N THR A 85 1.87 -3.77 -40.69
CA THR A 85 3.34 -3.64 -40.58
C THR A 85 4.06 -3.76 -41.92
N ASP A 86 3.39 -4.32 -42.93
CA ASP A 86 3.89 -4.42 -44.30
C ASP A 86 3.95 -3.03 -44.93
N VAL A 87 5.11 -2.67 -45.50
CA VAL A 87 5.36 -1.31 -46.00
C VAL A 87 4.41 -0.96 -47.15
N GLU A 88 4.15 -1.89 -48.07
CA GLU A 88 3.26 -1.63 -49.21
C GLU A 88 1.80 -1.48 -48.76
N ASP A 89 1.36 -2.31 -47.80
CA ASP A 89 0.02 -2.19 -47.24
C ASP A 89 -0.13 -0.89 -46.40
N VAL A 90 0.95 -0.41 -45.76
CA VAL A 90 0.99 0.90 -45.09
C VAL A 90 0.82 2.03 -46.10
N LEU A 91 1.57 1.99 -47.21
CA LEU A 91 1.47 2.97 -48.30
C LEU A 91 0.07 2.97 -48.92
N ALA A 92 -0.51 1.78 -49.15
CA ALA A 92 -1.87 1.64 -49.67
C ALA A 92 -2.92 2.20 -48.70
N ALA A 93 -2.76 1.98 -47.39
CA ALA A 93 -3.65 2.55 -46.39
C ALA A 93 -3.61 4.08 -46.38
N VAL A 94 -2.41 4.67 -46.44
CA VAL A 94 -2.22 6.13 -46.50
C VAL A 94 -2.77 6.72 -47.81
N THR A 95 -2.58 6.03 -48.94
CA THR A 95 -3.11 6.47 -50.24
C THR A 95 -4.63 6.50 -50.24
N LYS A 96 -5.27 5.52 -49.59
CA LYS A 96 -6.74 5.43 -49.47
C LYS A 96 -7.33 6.56 -48.62
N ASP A 97 -6.63 6.99 -47.57
CA ASP A 97 -7.06 8.06 -46.69
C ASP A 97 -5.86 8.85 -46.16
N TYR A 98 -5.53 9.96 -46.80
CA TYR A 98 -4.47 10.87 -46.36
C TYR A 98 -5.01 12.04 -45.51
N SER A 99 -6.27 11.99 -45.07
CA SER A 99 -6.89 13.06 -44.26
C SER A 99 -6.28 13.25 -42.88
N ALA A 100 -5.43 12.31 -42.44
CA ALA A 100 -4.61 12.45 -41.24
C ALA A 100 -3.48 13.49 -41.41
N PHE A 101 -3.13 13.83 -42.66
CA PHE A 101 -2.10 14.77 -43.02
C PHE A 101 -2.74 16.06 -43.55
N GLU A 102 -2.14 17.20 -43.24
CA GLU A 102 -2.57 18.51 -43.75
C GLU A 102 -1.90 18.78 -45.11
N ILE A 103 -2.16 17.93 -46.11
CA ILE A 103 -1.46 17.95 -47.41
C ILE A 103 -2.46 17.99 -48.59
N SER A 104 -2.03 18.58 -49.70
CA SER A 104 -2.73 18.51 -50.99
C SER A 104 -2.50 17.17 -51.70
N GLU A 105 -3.34 16.88 -52.70
CA GLU A 105 -3.22 15.66 -53.51
C GLU A 105 -1.94 15.64 -54.36
N GLU A 106 -1.43 16.82 -54.77
CA GLU A 106 -0.24 16.95 -55.62
C GLU A 106 1.04 16.47 -54.94
N VAL A 107 1.15 16.64 -53.62
CA VAL A 107 2.33 16.25 -52.83
C VAL A 107 2.26 14.81 -52.30
N LEU A 108 1.11 14.12 -52.47
CA LEU A 108 0.90 12.77 -51.97
C LEU A 108 1.96 11.75 -52.47
N PRO A 109 2.35 11.71 -53.76
CA PRO A 109 3.39 10.79 -54.23
C PRO A 109 4.74 10.99 -53.52
N ARG A 110 5.06 12.25 -53.20
CA ARG A 110 6.29 12.61 -52.49
C ARG A 110 6.25 12.15 -51.02
N VAL A 111 5.11 12.32 -50.36
CA VAL A 111 4.89 11.81 -49.00
C VAL A 111 5.01 10.27 -48.94
N LEU A 112 4.45 9.56 -49.92
CA LEU A 112 4.59 8.10 -50.01
C LEU A 112 6.05 7.67 -50.18
N THR A 113 6.85 8.44 -50.93
CA THR A 113 8.28 8.21 -51.11
C THR A 113 9.04 8.41 -49.79
N LEU A 114 8.73 9.48 -49.06
CA LEU A 114 9.30 9.74 -47.73
C LEU A 114 8.96 8.62 -46.73
N ILE A 115 7.73 8.11 -46.74
CA ILE A 115 7.31 6.98 -45.88
C ILE A 115 8.10 5.71 -46.24
N ARG A 116 8.31 5.43 -47.53
CA ARG A 116 9.15 4.30 -47.98
C ARG A 116 10.60 4.43 -47.50
N LEU A 117 11.21 5.61 -47.67
CA LEU A 117 12.57 5.88 -47.20
C LEU A 117 12.71 5.73 -45.68
N LEU A 118 11.72 6.21 -44.93
CA LEU A 118 11.66 6.03 -43.48
C LEU A 118 11.57 4.55 -43.11
N ALA A 119 10.75 3.76 -43.81
CA ALA A 119 10.61 2.34 -43.58
C ALA A 119 11.92 1.57 -43.83
N GLU A 120 12.58 1.83 -44.97
CA GLU A 120 13.86 1.19 -45.33
C GLU A 120 14.97 1.50 -44.32
N GLN A 121 15.06 2.78 -43.90
CA GLN A 121 16.03 3.22 -42.90
C GLN A 121 15.71 2.69 -41.49
N ALA A 122 14.43 2.45 -41.18
CA ALA A 122 13.99 1.80 -39.95
C ALA A 122 14.40 0.33 -39.93
N LEU A 123 14.12 -0.41 -41.01
CA LEU A 123 14.47 -1.82 -41.14
C LEU A 123 15.97 -2.05 -40.97
N THR A 124 16.80 -1.17 -41.56
CA THR A 124 18.27 -1.19 -41.40
C THR A 124 18.72 -1.05 -39.94
N ARG A 125 17.88 -0.44 -39.09
CA ARG A 125 18.15 -0.20 -37.65
C ARG A 125 17.32 -1.11 -36.74
N TYR A 126 16.85 -2.25 -37.25
CA TYR A 126 15.96 -3.18 -36.53
C TYR A 126 14.66 -2.53 -36.02
N GLY A 127 14.21 -1.50 -36.72
CA GLY A 127 12.94 -0.83 -36.50
C GLY A 127 11.87 -1.27 -37.50
N GLU A 128 10.65 -0.79 -37.30
CA GLU A 128 9.50 -1.07 -38.16
C GLU A 128 8.64 0.18 -38.34
N ILE A 129 7.86 0.20 -39.42
CA ILE A 129 6.80 1.17 -39.63
C ILE A 129 5.45 0.47 -39.59
N ALA A 130 4.46 1.08 -38.94
CA ALA A 130 3.18 0.44 -38.70
C ALA A 130 2.02 1.43 -38.76
N VAL A 131 0.85 1.00 -39.22
CA VAL A 131 -0.40 1.79 -39.17
C VAL A 131 -1.44 1.04 -38.35
N SER A 132 -2.08 1.73 -37.40
CA SER A 132 -3.17 1.15 -36.62
C SER A 132 -4.50 1.19 -37.39
N LYS A 133 -5.12 0.02 -37.58
CA LYS A 133 -6.48 -0.12 -38.14
C LYS A 133 -7.59 0.34 -37.19
N LYS A 134 -7.28 0.57 -35.91
CA LYS A 134 -8.26 1.05 -34.91
C LYS A 134 -8.57 2.55 -35.13
N ARG A 135 -7.61 3.31 -35.64
CA ARG A 135 -7.78 4.74 -35.85
C ARG A 135 -8.63 4.97 -37.10
N ARG A 136 -9.50 5.98 -37.04
CA ARG A 136 -10.33 6.40 -38.18
C ARG A 136 -9.46 6.85 -39.37
N GLN A 137 -8.31 7.47 -39.07
CA GLN A 137 -7.33 7.92 -40.07
C GLN A 137 -6.02 7.14 -39.91
N PRO A 138 -5.37 6.73 -41.02
CA PRO A 138 -4.12 5.98 -40.97
C PRO A 138 -2.95 6.91 -40.64
N ARG A 139 -2.49 6.87 -39.38
CA ARG A 139 -1.27 7.56 -38.95
C ARG A 139 -0.11 6.56 -38.85
N PRO A 140 0.97 6.72 -39.63
CA PRO A 140 2.15 5.89 -39.53
C PRO A 140 2.84 6.07 -38.17
N LEU A 141 3.21 4.94 -37.58
CA LEU A 141 3.95 4.81 -36.34
C LEU A 141 5.30 4.18 -36.69
N LEU A 142 6.38 4.87 -36.38
CA LEU A 142 7.75 4.43 -36.57
C LEU A 142 8.31 3.93 -35.25
N THR A 143 8.66 2.65 -35.19
CA THR A 143 9.30 2.05 -34.03
C THR A 143 10.79 1.89 -34.29
N VAL A 144 11.64 2.55 -33.49
CA VAL A 144 13.11 2.47 -33.61
C VAL A 144 13.71 2.54 -32.22
N HIS A 145 14.79 1.79 -31.96
CA HIS A 145 15.46 1.75 -30.65
C HIS A 145 14.51 1.39 -29.49
N GLY A 146 13.51 0.53 -29.74
CA GLY A 146 12.54 0.10 -28.73
C GLY A 146 11.48 1.14 -28.36
N ARG A 147 11.38 2.24 -29.11
CA ARG A 147 10.41 3.32 -28.88
C ARG A 147 9.56 3.55 -30.13
N THR A 148 8.30 3.91 -29.94
CA THR A 148 7.35 4.16 -31.03
C THR A 148 7.03 5.65 -31.13
N TYR A 149 7.20 6.19 -32.32
CA TYR A 149 6.98 7.59 -32.66
C TYR A 149 5.86 7.69 -33.72
N GLU A 150 4.97 8.66 -33.58
CA GLU A 150 3.95 8.97 -34.57
C GLU A 150 4.52 9.96 -35.59
N ILE A 151 4.29 9.66 -36.87
CA ILE A 151 4.74 10.48 -37.99
C ILE A 151 3.54 11.17 -38.64
N SER A 152 3.67 12.47 -38.83
CA SER A 152 2.68 13.29 -39.54
C SER A 152 3.36 14.24 -40.51
N PHE A 153 2.69 14.48 -41.65
CA PHE A 153 3.12 15.44 -42.66
C PHE A 153 2.16 16.62 -42.70
N ARG A 154 2.71 17.81 -42.92
CA ARG A 154 1.98 19.06 -43.11
C ARG A 154 2.53 19.79 -44.30
N GLU A 155 1.67 20.29 -45.18
CA GLU A 155 2.08 21.14 -46.28
C GLU A 155 1.99 22.61 -45.88
N ARG A 156 3.04 23.37 -46.17
CA ARG A 156 3.04 24.81 -45.95
C ARG A 156 2.08 25.47 -46.91
N GLN A 157 1.40 26.49 -46.41
CA GLN A 157 0.48 27.28 -47.20
C GLN A 157 1.17 28.59 -47.59
N LYS A 158 1.21 28.86 -48.89
CA LYS A 158 1.66 30.14 -49.44
C LYS A 158 0.48 31.08 -49.54
N GLN A 159 0.63 32.29 -49.01
CA GLN A 159 -0.37 33.33 -49.14
C GLN A 159 -0.26 33.97 -50.53
N VAL A 160 -1.28 33.75 -51.37
CA VAL A 160 -1.36 34.31 -52.73
C VAL A 160 -2.41 35.42 -52.75
N ARG A 161 -2.09 36.54 -53.42
CA ARG A 161 -3.03 37.63 -53.63
C ARG A 161 -4.00 37.24 -54.74
N TYR A 162 -5.30 37.28 -54.43
CA TYR A 162 -6.36 37.00 -55.40
C TYR A 162 -7.42 38.09 -55.34
N VAL A 163 -7.98 38.44 -56.50
CA VAL A 163 -9.07 39.41 -56.61
C VAL A 163 -10.39 38.63 -56.65
N PRO A 164 -11.24 38.71 -55.61
CA PRO A 164 -12.49 37.95 -55.60
C PRO A 164 -13.44 38.44 -56.70
N LYS A 165 -13.69 37.57 -57.69
CA LYS A 165 -14.69 37.81 -58.73
C LYS A 165 -16.08 37.62 -58.11
N GLN A 166 -16.82 38.70 -57.88
CA GLN A 166 -18.18 38.60 -57.34
C GLN A 166 -19.14 38.04 -58.42
N PRO A 167 -19.79 36.87 -58.19
CA PRO A 167 -20.72 36.31 -59.16
C PRO A 167 -21.96 37.22 -59.28
N GLY A 168 -22.29 37.64 -60.51
CA GLY A 168 -23.49 38.41 -60.83
C GLY A 168 -23.34 39.94 -60.91
N ARG A 169 -22.15 40.51 -60.62
CA ARG A 169 -21.89 41.96 -60.78
C ARG A 169 -20.83 42.20 -61.85
N ARG A 170 -21.15 43.02 -62.86
CA ARG A 170 -20.17 43.48 -63.85
C ARG A 170 -19.22 44.45 -63.13
N THR A 171 -18.02 43.99 -62.81
CA THR A 171 -16.95 44.85 -62.29
C THR A 171 -16.50 45.76 -63.43
N TYR A 172 -16.65 47.07 -63.27
CA TYR A 172 -16.18 48.06 -64.24
C TYR A 172 -14.70 48.39 -63.97
N ASP A 173 -13.93 48.73 -65.00
CA ASP A 173 -12.47 48.95 -64.92
C ASP A 173 -12.05 50.06 -63.93
N TRP A 174 -12.97 50.94 -63.52
CA TRP A 174 -12.73 52.01 -62.54
C TRP A 174 -13.01 51.60 -61.08
N GLN A 175 -13.64 50.44 -60.82
CA GLN A 175 -13.90 49.97 -59.45
C GLN A 175 -12.62 49.43 -58.82
N ARG A 176 -12.15 50.09 -57.76
CA ARG A 176 -11.04 49.60 -56.93
C ARG A 176 -11.49 48.35 -56.15
N VAL A 177 -11.22 47.17 -56.69
CA VAL A 177 -11.43 45.91 -55.96
C VAL A 177 -10.26 45.72 -55.00
N THR A 178 -10.56 45.66 -53.70
CA THR A 178 -9.55 45.37 -52.68
C THR A 178 -9.03 43.95 -52.89
N PRO A 179 -7.74 43.74 -53.19
CA PRO A 179 -7.17 42.41 -53.32
C PRO A 179 -7.31 41.67 -51.99
N SER A 180 -7.86 40.46 -52.06
CA SER A 180 -7.97 39.56 -50.92
C SER A 180 -6.81 38.56 -50.96
N HIS A 181 -6.62 37.83 -49.87
CA HIS A 181 -5.59 36.82 -49.76
C HIS A 181 -6.24 35.43 -49.71
N LYS A 182 -5.75 34.52 -50.55
CA LYS A 182 -6.09 33.09 -50.50
C LYS A 182 -4.84 32.31 -50.14
N PHE A 183 -4.99 31.29 -49.31
CA PHE A 183 -3.91 30.36 -49.01
C PHE A 183 -3.93 29.24 -50.05
N GLU A 184 -2.80 29.05 -50.73
CA GLU A 184 -2.61 27.98 -51.70
C GLU A 184 -1.51 27.02 -51.18
N PRO A 185 -1.66 25.71 -51.38
CA PRO A 185 -0.62 24.73 -51.03
C PRO A 185 0.68 25.09 -51.75
N SER A 186 1.81 25.17 -51.02
CA SER A 186 3.07 25.64 -51.58
C SER A 186 3.94 24.53 -52.18
N GLY A 187 3.60 23.26 -51.95
CA GLY A 187 4.44 22.10 -52.28
C GLY A 187 5.56 21.82 -51.27
N GLU A 188 5.78 22.70 -50.27
CA GLU A 188 6.80 22.51 -49.23
C GLU A 188 6.22 21.70 -48.06
N LEU A 189 6.89 20.60 -47.71
CA LEU A 189 6.45 19.67 -46.68
C LEU A 189 7.18 19.90 -45.35
N GLU A 190 6.46 19.66 -44.26
CA GLU A 190 6.95 19.57 -42.90
C GLU A 190 6.67 18.17 -42.35
N LEU A 191 7.72 17.50 -41.90
CA LEU A 191 7.69 16.23 -41.19
C LEU A 191 7.67 16.50 -39.68
N LEU A 192 6.59 16.13 -39.02
CA LEU A 192 6.46 16.15 -37.57
C LEU A 192 6.57 14.72 -37.04
N VAL A 193 7.54 14.49 -36.15
CA VAL A 193 7.70 13.25 -35.40
C VAL A 193 7.39 13.53 -33.94
N SER A 194 6.44 12.77 -33.39
CA SER A 194 6.00 12.94 -32.00
C SER A 194 6.01 11.63 -31.24
N GLU A 195 6.38 11.68 -29.97
CA GLU A 195 6.30 10.56 -29.05
C GLU A 195 4.99 10.68 -28.27
N ASN A 196 4.02 9.82 -28.59
CA ASN A 196 2.70 9.87 -27.96
C ASN A 196 2.73 9.08 -26.63
N SER A 197 3.04 9.77 -25.53
CA SER A 197 2.90 9.22 -24.18
C SER A 197 1.41 9.21 -23.80
N GLY A 198 0.85 8.02 -23.61
CA GLY A 198 -0.59 7.73 -23.56
C GLY A 198 -1.47 8.42 -22.51
N TYR A 199 -0.99 9.48 -21.85
CA TYR A 199 -1.74 10.23 -20.85
C TYR A 199 -1.79 11.75 -21.08
N SER A 200 -1.11 12.32 -22.08
CA SER A 200 -1.22 13.76 -22.36
C SER A 200 -0.90 14.11 -23.81
N TYR A 201 -1.91 14.60 -24.52
CA TYR A 201 -1.82 15.02 -25.93
C TYR A 201 -0.92 16.25 -26.15
N ASN A 202 -0.48 16.95 -25.09
CA ASN A 202 0.20 18.26 -25.19
C ASN A 202 1.63 18.32 -24.62
N TYR A 203 2.13 17.26 -23.98
CA TYR A 203 3.47 17.24 -23.32
C TYR A 203 4.41 16.15 -23.86
N GLY A 204 4.11 15.59 -25.04
CA GLY A 204 4.98 14.63 -25.71
C GLY A 204 6.20 15.30 -26.33
N TRP A 205 7.32 14.57 -26.43
CA TRP A 205 8.46 15.01 -27.23
C TRP A 205 8.02 15.14 -28.69
N LYS A 206 8.28 16.30 -29.28
CA LYS A 206 7.97 16.57 -30.68
C LYS A 206 9.15 17.23 -31.36
N LYS A 207 9.39 16.85 -32.61
CA LYS A 207 10.43 17.46 -33.43
C LYS A 207 9.96 17.58 -34.87
N GLU A 208 10.28 18.72 -35.47
CA GLU A 208 9.83 19.13 -36.78
C GLU A 208 11.04 19.26 -37.71
N TRP A 209 10.87 18.78 -38.94
CA TRP A 209 11.78 18.98 -40.06
C TRP A 209 10.98 19.58 -41.20
N ALA A 210 11.50 20.61 -41.85
CA ALA A 210 10.83 21.27 -42.95
C ALA A 210 11.69 21.22 -44.21
N ASP A 211 11.02 21.22 -45.36
CA ASP A 211 11.66 21.49 -46.62
C ASP A 211 12.29 22.88 -46.61
N THR A 212 13.50 22.93 -47.15
CA THR A 212 14.17 24.19 -47.47
C THR A 212 14.80 24.07 -48.85
N ALA A 213 14.92 25.18 -49.57
CA ALA A 213 15.48 25.23 -50.92
C ALA A 213 16.89 24.59 -51.06
N LYS A 214 17.61 24.42 -49.96
CA LYS A 214 18.95 23.79 -49.91
C LYS A 214 18.96 22.37 -49.35
N LYS A 215 17.89 21.93 -48.68
CA LYS A 215 17.83 20.66 -47.94
C LYS A 215 16.42 20.07 -48.04
N PRO A 216 16.15 19.24 -49.06
CA PRO A 216 14.88 18.53 -49.15
C PRO A 216 14.74 17.53 -48.00
N LEU A 217 13.50 17.25 -47.57
CA LEU A 217 13.22 16.31 -46.48
C LEU A 217 13.83 14.91 -46.69
N GLU A 218 13.94 14.47 -47.94
CA GLU A 218 14.53 13.21 -48.37
C GLU A 218 15.99 13.06 -47.90
N GLU A 219 16.77 14.14 -47.95
CA GLU A 219 18.16 14.17 -47.45
C GLU A 219 18.22 14.29 -45.92
N GLN A 220 17.16 14.80 -45.30
CA GLN A 220 17.09 15.01 -43.85
C GLN A 220 16.75 13.73 -43.07
N ILE A 221 16.35 12.63 -43.73
CA ILE A 221 15.98 11.36 -43.08
C ILE A 221 17.09 10.85 -42.16
N GLY A 222 18.36 10.93 -42.57
CA GLY A 222 19.48 10.54 -41.71
C GLY A 222 19.58 11.38 -40.42
N SER A 223 19.18 12.65 -40.47
CA SER A 223 19.09 13.54 -39.31
C SER A 223 17.94 13.17 -38.38
N VAL A 224 16.81 12.72 -38.94
CA VAL A 224 15.66 12.22 -38.16
C VAL A 224 16.09 11.06 -37.28
N PHE A 225 16.71 10.02 -37.86
CA PHE A 225 17.17 8.85 -37.09
C PHE A 225 18.24 9.18 -36.05
N ARG A 226 19.14 10.14 -36.32
CA ARG A 226 20.10 10.62 -35.30
C ARG A 226 19.39 11.26 -34.11
N ALA A 227 18.34 12.05 -34.36
CA ALA A 227 17.55 12.66 -33.31
C ALA A 227 16.78 11.61 -32.49
N LEU A 228 16.20 10.60 -33.15
CA LEU A 228 15.53 9.47 -32.49
C LEU A 228 16.49 8.67 -31.62
N LYS A 229 17.70 8.40 -32.10
CA LYS A 229 18.75 7.72 -31.32
C LYS A 229 19.13 8.51 -30.07
N ALA A 230 19.44 9.80 -30.23
CA ALA A 230 19.79 10.67 -29.10
C ALA A 230 18.66 10.73 -28.06
N ARG A 231 17.40 10.80 -28.51
CA ARG A 231 16.23 10.77 -27.63
C ARG A 231 16.12 9.45 -26.85
N SER A 232 16.36 8.31 -27.51
CA SER A 232 16.36 7.01 -26.84
C SER A 232 17.45 6.93 -25.77
N GLU A 233 18.67 7.41 -26.06
CA GLU A 233 19.78 7.41 -25.10
C GLU A 233 19.50 8.31 -23.88
N GLU A 234 18.92 9.50 -24.10
CA GLU A 234 18.51 10.41 -23.04
C GLU A 234 17.48 9.77 -22.09
N GLN A 235 16.47 9.09 -22.64
CA GLN A 235 15.45 8.43 -21.84
C GLN A 235 15.99 7.25 -21.03
N GLU A 236 16.88 6.44 -21.61
CA GLU A 236 17.51 5.34 -20.87
C GLU A 236 18.40 5.88 -19.75
N ARG A 237 19.15 6.97 -19.97
CA ARG A 237 19.90 7.65 -18.90
C ARG A 237 18.98 8.16 -17.80
N ALA A 238 17.90 8.85 -18.14
CA ALA A 238 16.93 9.35 -17.18
C ALA A 238 16.19 8.22 -16.44
N ARG A 239 16.06 7.03 -17.04
CA ARG A 239 15.52 5.85 -16.38
C ARG A 239 16.53 5.30 -15.36
N LEU A 240 17.78 5.09 -15.77
CA LEU A 240 18.83 4.60 -14.89
C LEU A 240 19.08 5.54 -13.70
N GLU A 241 19.04 6.85 -13.92
CA GLU A 241 19.18 7.85 -12.86
C GLU A 241 18.02 7.76 -11.86
N ARG A 242 16.78 7.65 -12.33
CA ARG A 242 15.60 7.46 -11.46
C ARG A 242 15.66 6.14 -10.69
N GLU A 243 16.09 5.06 -11.34
CA GLU A 243 16.26 3.76 -10.69
C GLU A 243 17.35 3.84 -9.59
N ALA A 244 18.48 4.49 -9.87
CA ALA A 244 19.54 4.72 -8.89
C ALA A 244 19.09 5.61 -7.73
N GLU A 245 18.38 6.71 -8.00
CA GLU A 245 17.81 7.58 -6.97
C GLU A 245 16.82 6.83 -6.08
N GLN A 246 15.93 6.02 -6.68
CA GLN A 246 15.00 5.18 -5.94
C GLN A 246 15.71 4.14 -5.08
N GLN A 247 16.79 3.53 -5.58
CA GLN A 247 17.59 2.60 -4.78
C GLN A 247 18.23 3.30 -3.58
N ARG A 248 18.85 4.47 -3.79
CA ARG A 248 19.46 5.25 -2.70
C ARG A 248 18.44 5.63 -1.62
N LEU A 249 17.25 6.07 -2.03
CA LEU A 249 16.18 6.42 -1.08
C LEU A 249 15.65 5.20 -0.32
N ARG A 250 15.59 4.02 -0.96
CA ARG A 250 15.20 2.77 -0.30
C ARG A 250 16.23 2.35 0.74
N GLU A 251 17.51 2.37 0.38
CA GLU A 251 18.61 2.06 1.30
C GLU A 251 18.64 3.02 2.50
N GLU A 252 18.43 4.32 2.27
CA GLU A 252 18.38 5.31 3.35
C GLU A 252 17.21 5.05 4.31
N ARG A 253 16.01 4.76 3.76
CA ARG A 253 14.84 4.41 4.56
C ARG A 253 15.04 3.14 5.36
N GLU A 254 15.65 2.12 4.77
CA GLU A 254 15.95 0.86 5.45
C GLU A 254 16.93 1.06 6.61
N ARG A 255 17.97 1.89 6.42
CA ARG A 255 18.91 2.26 7.49
C ARG A 255 18.21 3.01 8.63
N GLN A 256 17.38 4.00 8.30
CA GLN A 256 16.62 4.76 9.31
C GLN A 256 15.64 3.85 10.07
N GLU A 257 14.97 2.92 9.38
CA GLU A 257 14.06 1.97 10.03
C GLU A 257 14.82 0.99 10.93
N ALA A 258 15.97 0.48 10.49
CA ALA A 258 16.82 -0.39 11.29
C ALA A 258 17.32 0.32 12.56
N GLU A 259 17.74 1.59 12.46
CA GLU A 259 18.13 2.40 13.61
C GLU A 259 16.97 2.62 14.58
N ARG A 260 15.78 2.98 14.06
CA ARG A 260 14.58 3.16 14.88
C ARG A 260 14.18 1.87 15.60
N ARG A 261 14.27 0.72 14.94
CA ARG A 261 14.00 -0.59 15.54
C ARG A 261 15.00 -0.92 16.64
N ARG A 262 16.29 -0.63 16.45
CA ARG A 262 17.33 -0.80 17.50
C ARG A 262 17.04 0.06 18.72
N LEU A 263 16.73 1.35 18.50
CA LEU A 263 16.43 2.27 19.59
C LEU A 263 15.13 1.90 20.32
N ALA A 264 14.12 1.42 19.60
CA ALA A 264 12.88 0.93 20.19
C ALA A 264 13.13 -0.31 21.06
N ALA A 265 13.88 -1.29 20.55
CA ALA A 265 14.24 -2.48 21.31
C ALA A 265 15.03 -2.16 22.58
N GLU A 266 15.98 -1.21 22.52
CA GLU A 266 16.73 -0.77 23.72
C GLU A 266 15.80 -0.12 24.76
N ARG A 267 14.82 0.69 24.32
CA ARG A 267 13.84 1.29 25.22
C ARG A 267 12.93 0.25 25.87
N GLU A 268 12.41 -0.69 25.09
CA GLU A 268 11.58 -1.80 25.58
C GLU A 268 12.34 -2.65 26.61
N GLU A 269 13.63 -2.95 26.37
CA GLU A 269 14.45 -3.67 27.34
C GLU A 269 14.64 -2.88 28.64
N ARG A 270 14.88 -1.57 28.55
CA ARG A 270 15.02 -0.70 29.73
C ARG A 270 13.73 -0.64 30.52
N GLU A 271 12.59 -0.40 29.86
CA GLU A 271 11.27 -0.37 30.49
C GLU A 271 10.92 -1.70 31.14
N ARG A 272 11.24 -2.83 30.48
CA ARG A 272 11.06 -4.17 31.06
C ARG A 272 11.89 -4.38 32.33
N ARG A 273 13.16 -3.96 32.32
CA ARG A 273 14.03 -4.07 33.51
C ARG A 273 13.53 -3.20 34.66
N GLU A 274 13.07 -1.98 34.38
CA GLU A 274 12.48 -1.09 35.38
C GLU A 274 11.20 -1.68 35.96
N TRP A 275 10.33 -2.26 35.12
CA TRP A 275 9.12 -2.94 35.54
C TRP A 275 9.43 -4.17 36.41
N GLU A 276 10.35 -5.04 35.99
CA GLU A 276 10.76 -6.22 36.78
C GLU A 276 11.31 -5.83 38.15
N ALA A 277 12.13 -4.77 38.20
CA ALA A 277 12.64 -4.23 39.46
C ALA A 277 11.51 -3.69 40.35
N ALA A 278 10.55 -2.96 39.77
CA ALA A 278 9.40 -2.44 40.49
C ALA A 278 8.50 -3.55 41.03
N VAL A 279 8.20 -4.57 40.23
CA VAL A 279 7.39 -5.75 40.65
C VAL A 279 8.09 -6.53 41.75
N SER A 280 9.40 -6.74 41.65
CA SER A 280 10.18 -7.41 42.69
C SER A 280 10.13 -6.64 44.02
N ALA A 281 10.39 -5.33 43.98
CA ALA A 281 10.33 -4.47 45.17
C ALA A 281 8.91 -4.40 45.77
N ALA A 282 7.87 -4.30 44.92
CA ALA A 282 6.47 -4.30 45.32
C ALA A 282 6.05 -5.62 45.96
N SER A 283 6.53 -6.75 45.43
CA SER A 283 6.22 -8.08 45.95
C SER A 283 6.71 -8.27 47.37
N VAL A 284 7.94 -7.84 47.66
CA VAL A 284 8.48 -7.85 49.03
C VAL A 284 7.59 -7.03 49.97
N LYS A 285 7.24 -5.79 49.58
CA LYS A 285 6.38 -4.92 50.39
C LYS A 285 4.97 -5.51 50.59
N ALA A 286 4.38 -6.08 49.56
CA ALA A 286 3.05 -6.68 49.61
C ALA A 286 3.01 -7.90 50.55
N VAL A 287 4.01 -8.78 50.47
CA VAL A 287 4.12 -9.92 51.40
C VAL A 287 4.24 -9.43 52.84
N HIS A 288 5.05 -8.41 53.10
CA HIS A 288 5.16 -7.82 54.45
C HIS A 288 3.84 -7.22 54.94
N ALA A 289 3.11 -6.51 54.08
CA ALA A 289 1.81 -5.92 54.46
C ALA A 289 0.77 -6.99 54.80
N VAL A 290 0.68 -8.05 53.99
CA VAL A 290 -0.24 -9.18 54.23
C VAL A 290 0.12 -9.91 55.53
N ARG A 291 1.41 -10.12 55.81
CA ARG A 291 1.88 -10.70 57.08
C ARG A 291 1.51 -9.82 58.27
N ALA A 292 1.74 -8.50 58.16
CA ALA A 292 1.44 -7.56 59.23
C ALA A 292 -0.06 -7.50 59.53
N GLU A 293 -0.91 -7.48 58.49
CA GLU A 293 -2.37 -7.53 58.63
C GLU A 293 -2.81 -8.81 59.35
N HIS A 294 -2.39 -9.98 58.85
CA HIS A 294 -2.76 -11.26 59.44
C HIS A 294 -2.27 -11.42 60.89
N PHE A 295 -1.04 -11.01 61.18
CA PHE A 295 -0.49 -11.06 62.54
C PHE A 295 -1.22 -10.10 63.47
N GLY A 296 -1.53 -8.88 63.02
CA GLY A 296 -2.29 -7.89 63.78
C GLY A 296 -3.68 -8.41 64.14
N THR A 297 -4.43 -8.95 63.17
CA THR A 297 -5.76 -9.54 63.43
C THR A 297 -5.68 -10.71 64.39
N ALA A 298 -4.68 -11.59 64.26
CA ALA A 298 -4.50 -12.70 65.19
C ALA A 298 -4.18 -12.20 66.62
N LEU A 299 -3.34 -11.18 66.75
CA LEU A 299 -3.02 -10.58 68.05
C LEU A 299 -4.26 -9.98 68.72
N GLU A 300 -5.08 -9.25 67.96
CA GLU A 300 -6.34 -8.67 68.45
C GLU A 300 -7.33 -9.76 68.88
N GLN A 301 -7.49 -10.84 68.10
CA GLN A 301 -8.35 -11.98 68.46
C GLN A 301 -7.87 -12.69 69.72
N TRP A 302 -6.55 -12.88 69.86
CA TRP A 302 -5.96 -13.47 71.07
C TRP A 302 -6.15 -12.59 72.30
N GLN A 303 -5.95 -11.27 72.18
CA GLN A 303 -6.19 -10.32 73.26
C GLN A 303 -7.68 -10.32 73.68
N ALA A 304 -8.59 -10.27 72.73
CA ALA A 304 -10.03 -10.31 72.99
C ALA A 304 -10.45 -11.62 73.69
N ALA A 305 -9.91 -12.78 73.27
CA ALA A 305 -10.14 -14.05 73.95
C ALA A 305 -9.61 -14.02 75.41
N GLY A 306 -8.45 -13.41 75.63
CA GLY A 306 -7.88 -13.20 76.98
C GLY A 306 -8.76 -12.32 77.87
N GLU A 307 -9.29 -11.21 77.34
CA GLU A 307 -10.22 -10.33 78.05
C GLU A 307 -11.52 -11.06 78.41
N ILE A 308 -12.07 -11.88 77.50
CA ILE A 308 -13.26 -12.69 77.76
C ILE A 308 -12.99 -13.70 78.88
N ARG A 309 -11.85 -14.40 78.86
CA ARG A 309 -11.47 -15.35 79.92
C ARG A 309 -11.30 -14.67 81.29
N ALA A 310 -10.67 -13.48 81.30
CA ALA A 310 -10.52 -12.70 82.54
C ALA A 310 -11.88 -12.27 83.11
N PHE A 311 -12.82 -11.86 82.24
CA PHE A 311 -14.18 -11.56 82.67
C PHE A 311 -14.91 -12.81 83.20
N CYS A 312 -14.78 -13.96 82.53
CA CYS A 312 -15.37 -15.21 83.01
C CYS A 312 -14.80 -15.64 84.37
N ALA A 313 -13.50 -15.46 84.61
CA ALA A 313 -12.90 -15.73 85.92
C ALA A 313 -13.48 -14.83 87.02
N ALA A 314 -13.71 -13.55 86.73
CA ALA A 314 -14.37 -12.63 87.67
C ALA A 314 -15.84 -13.02 87.93
N LEU A 315 -16.56 -13.56 86.92
CA LEU A 315 -17.91 -14.09 87.10
C LEU A 315 -17.93 -15.34 87.98
N GLU A 316 -16.94 -16.22 87.87
CA GLU A 316 -16.78 -17.39 88.75
C GLU A 316 -16.48 -16.99 90.20
N GLU A 317 -15.60 -16.00 90.40
CA GLU A 317 -15.33 -15.45 91.73
C GLU A 317 -16.58 -14.82 92.35
N ALA A 318 -17.36 -14.06 91.55
CA ALA A 318 -18.63 -13.49 91.99
C ALA A 318 -19.68 -14.59 92.29
N ALA A 319 -19.72 -15.66 91.50
CA ALA A 319 -20.58 -16.81 91.74
C ALA A 319 -20.20 -17.57 93.01
N ALA A 320 -18.90 -17.63 93.35
CA ALA A 320 -18.40 -18.25 94.59
C ALA A 320 -18.72 -17.40 95.84
N ALA A 321 -18.82 -16.07 95.68
CA ALA A 321 -19.14 -15.14 96.77
C ALA A 321 -20.65 -14.91 96.98
N SER A 322 -21.51 -15.27 96.01
CA SER A 322 -22.97 -15.06 96.12
C SER A 322 -23.62 -16.02 97.12
N GLN A 323 -24.58 -15.48 97.90
CA GLN A 323 -25.41 -16.23 98.84
C GLN A 323 -26.68 -16.82 98.19
N ASP A 324 -27.03 -16.37 96.97
CA ASP A 324 -28.16 -16.89 96.20
C ASP A 324 -27.69 -17.99 95.23
N ALA A 325 -28.20 -19.21 95.44
CA ALA A 325 -27.85 -20.37 94.64
C ALA A 325 -28.26 -20.22 93.15
N LEU A 326 -29.36 -19.53 92.86
CA LEU A 326 -29.87 -19.36 91.49
C LEU A 326 -29.00 -18.34 90.71
N GLU A 327 -28.59 -17.26 91.38
CA GLU A 327 -27.68 -16.26 90.81
C GLU A 327 -26.30 -16.87 90.54
N ALA A 328 -25.75 -17.60 91.51
CA ALA A 328 -24.48 -18.31 91.35
C ALA A 328 -24.50 -19.29 90.17
N GLN A 329 -25.60 -20.02 89.95
CA GLN A 329 -25.72 -20.93 88.81
C GLN A 329 -25.71 -20.18 87.47
N ARG A 330 -26.48 -19.10 87.33
CA ARG A 330 -26.51 -18.30 86.10
C ARG A 330 -25.15 -17.70 85.75
N LEU A 331 -24.41 -17.22 86.74
CA LEU A 331 -23.05 -16.69 86.54
C LEU A 331 -22.09 -17.77 86.00
N ARG A 332 -22.18 -19.01 86.51
CA ARG A 332 -21.40 -20.15 85.99
C ARG A 332 -21.79 -20.52 84.56
N GLU A 333 -23.08 -20.50 84.23
CA GLU A 333 -23.56 -20.77 82.86
C GLU A 333 -23.01 -19.72 81.86
N TRP A 334 -23.03 -18.43 82.23
CA TRP A 334 -22.43 -17.35 81.43
C TRP A 334 -20.91 -17.47 81.31
N SER A 335 -20.22 -17.85 82.38
CA SER A 335 -18.77 -18.11 82.38
C SER A 335 -18.41 -19.29 81.45
N ALA A 336 -19.15 -20.40 81.53
CA ALA A 336 -18.93 -21.57 80.68
C ALA A 336 -19.14 -21.25 79.19
N TRP A 337 -20.20 -20.50 78.87
CA TRP A 337 -20.45 -20.03 77.51
C TRP A 337 -19.34 -19.08 77.02
N GLY A 338 -18.95 -18.09 77.84
CA GLY A 338 -17.91 -17.12 77.49
C GLY A 338 -16.55 -17.78 77.24
N ASN A 339 -16.16 -18.78 78.02
CA ASN A 339 -14.94 -19.56 77.78
C ASN A 339 -14.98 -20.32 76.44
N THR A 340 -16.14 -20.89 76.08
CA THR A 340 -16.32 -21.58 74.79
C THR A 340 -16.20 -20.61 73.61
N GLU A 341 -16.74 -19.41 73.73
CA GLU A 341 -16.60 -18.36 72.70
C GLU A 341 -15.17 -17.83 72.62
N ALA A 342 -14.47 -17.69 73.76
CA ALA A 342 -13.07 -17.31 73.79
C ALA A 342 -12.19 -18.34 73.05
N ASP A 343 -12.43 -19.64 73.24
CA ASP A 343 -11.67 -20.70 72.54
C ASP A 343 -11.93 -20.74 71.03
N GLN A 344 -13.15 -20.39 70.58
CA GLN A 344 -13.46 -20.23 69.17
C GLN A 344 -12.78 -19.00 68.55
N LEU A 345 -12.66 -17.92 69.31
CA LEU A 345 -12.00 -16.70 68.87
C LEU A 345 -10.47 -16.82 68.88
N ASP A 346 -9.90 -17.55 69.85
CA ASP A 346 -8.47 -17.67 70.06
C ASP A 346 -7.76 -18.36 68.89
N PRO A 347 -6.90 -17.63 68.14
CA PRO A 347 -6.21 -18.17 66.97
C PRO A 347 -5.20 -19.29 67.31
N THR A 348 -4.85 -19.48 68.58
CA THR A 348 -3.97 -20.57 69.02
C THR A 348 -4.73 -21.87 69.27
N THR A 349 -6.05 -21.80 69.48
CA THR A 349 -6.88 -22.93 69.91
C THR A 349 -7.90 -23.34 68.83
N ASN A 350 -8.43 -22.38 68.07
CA ASN A 350 -9.51 -22.59 67.10
C ASN A 350 -9.09 -23.30 65.79
N GLY A 351 -7.81 -23.63 65.61
CA GLY A 351 -7.27 -24.28 64.41
C GLY A 351 -7.37 -23.48 63.10
N LYS A 352 -7.87 -22.23 63.17
CA LYS A 352 -8.07 -21.30 62.03
C LYS A 352 -7.18 -20.06 62.13
N GLY A 353 -6.29 -20.00 63.12
CA GLY A 353 -5.34 -18.91 63.31
C GLY A 353 -4.12 -18.99 62.39
N LEU A 354 -3.01 -18.41 62.85
CA LEU A 354 -1.78 -18.27 62.05
C LEU A 354 -1.22 -19.60 61.56
N ALA A 355 -1.45 -20.70 62.29
CA ALA A 355 -1.00 -22.04 61.90
C ALA A 355 -1.68 -22.59 60.62
N ALA A 356 -2.89 -22.13 60.31
CA ALA A 356 -3.62 -22.54 59.11
C ALA A 356 -3.22 -21.74 57.85
N ARG A 357 -2.42 -20.68 58.01
CA ARG A 357 -2.02 -19.77 56.93
C ARG A 357 -0.56 -20.00 56.56
N ASP A 358 -0.29 -20.04 55.25
CA ASP A 358 1.08 -20.10 54.76
C ASP A 358 1.77 -18.74 54.98
N PHE A 359 2.92 -18.78 55.64
CA PHE A 359 3.76 -17.60 55.89
C PHE A 359 4.38 -17.04 54.59
N ASN A 360 4.53 -17.88 53.56
CA ASN A 360 5.21 -17.57 52.29
C ASN A 360 4.25 -17.45 51.10
N VAL A 361 2.96 -17.20 51.35
CA VAL A 361 1.99 -17.02 50.28
C VAL A 361 2.40 -15.89 49.33
N GLU A 362 2.33 -16.16 48.03
CA GLU A 362 2.57 -15.14 47.02
C GLU A 362 1.45 -14.09 47.05
N PRO A 363 1.79 -12.78 46.98
CA PRO A 363 0.80 -11.72 47.05
C PRO A 363 -0.08 -11.75 45.80
N THR A 364 -1.39 -11.64 46.00
CA THR A 364 -2.34 -11.54 44.89
C THR A 364 -2.11 -10.22 44.13
N LYS A 365 -2.43 -10.17 42.83
CA LYS A 365 -2.31 -8.95 42.00
C LYS A 365 -2.94 -7.70 42.62
N LYS A 366 -4.07 -7.85 43.34
CA LYS A 366 -4.71 -6.75 44.08
C LYS A 366 -3.87 -6.23 45.25
N GLN A 367 -3.11 -7.10 45.91
CA GLN A 367 -2.22 -6.77 47.02
C GLN A 367 -0.90 -6.16 46.52
N LEU A 368 -0.49 -6.44 45.27
CA LEU A 368 0.66 -5.81 44.62
C LEU A 368 0.39 -4.36 44.19
N ARG A 369 -0.82 -4.08 43.69
CA ARG A 369 -1.21 -2.76 43.14
C ARG A 369 -0.82 -1.53 43.98
N PRO A 370 -1.03 -1.51 45.31
CA PRO A 370 -0.66 -0.35 46.13
C PRO A 370 0.83 -0.03 46.14
N PHE A 371 1.69 -1.00 45.83
CA PHE A 371 3.15 -0.87 45.91
C PHE A 371 3.84 -0.74 44.56
N LEU A 372 3.08 -0.76 43.46
CA LEU A 372 3.60 -0.74 42.09
C LEU A 372 3.78 0.69 41.52
N ASP A 373 3.55 1.76 42.29
CA ASP A 373 3.76 3.16 41.87
C ASP A 373 3.20 3.50 40.47
N GLY A 374 2.04 2.92 40.13
CA GLY A 374 1.36 3.10 38.85
C GLY A 374 1.76 2.12 37.75
N TRP A 375 2.67 1.17 37.99
CA TRP A 375 2.94 0.06 37.07
C TRP A 375 1.81 -0.97 37.06
N HIS A 376 1.52 -1.51 35.88
CA HIS A 376 0.56 -2.61 35.75
C HIS A 376 1.16 -3.93 36.31
N PRO A 377 0.40 -4.75 37.05
CA PRO A 377 0.93 -5.99 37.65
C PRO A 377 1.42 -7.02 36.63
N ASP A 378 0.82 -7.06 35.44
CA ASP A 378 1.07 -8.09 34.42
C ASP A 378 1.83 -7.59 33.18
N ARG A 379 2.10 -6.28 33.07
CA ARG A 379 2.66 -5.67 31.84
C ARG A 379 3.64 -4.56 32.19
N PRO A 380 4.71 -4.36 31.40
CA PRO A 380 5.64 -3.25 31.53
C PRO A 380 5.03 -1.94 31.00
N GLU A 381 3.81 -1.64 31.43
CA GLU A 381 3.07 -0.43 31.08
C GLU A 381 2.73 0.29 32.39
N LYS A 382 2.91 1.61 32.42
CA LYS A 382 2.37 2.43 33.50
C LYS A 382 0.88 2.65 33.25
N GLU A 383 0.04 2.23 34.19
CA GLU A 383 -1.37 2.60 34.21
C GLU A 383 -1.43 4.13 34.20
N LYS A 384 -1.99 4.71 33.14
CA LYS A 384 -2.31 6.14 33.15
C LYS A 384 -3.24 6.37 34.34
N PRO A 385 -2.97 7.38 35.19
CA PRO A 385 -3.94 7.77 36.20
C PRO A 385 -5.29 7.95 35.48
N PRO A 386 -6.41 7.48 36.06
CA PRO A 386 -7.71 7.83 35.51
C PRO A 386 -7.71 9.34 35.34
N ALA A 387 -7.99 9.81 34.12
CA ALA A 387 -8.09 11.24 33.85
C ALA A 387 -8.98 11.81 34.94
N GLN A 388 -8.45 12.75 35.74
CA GLN A 388 -9.28 13.44 36.72
C GLN A 388 -10.53 13.88 35.96
N PRO A 389 -11.75 13.54 36.41
CA PRO A 389 -12.93 14.12 35.81
C PRO A 389 -12.68 15.62 35.83
N ALA A 390 -12.63 16.23 34.65
CA ALA A 390 -12.45 17.67 34.53
C ALA A 390 -13.43 18.29 35.53
N PRO A 391 -12.99 19.20 36.41
CA PRO A 391 -13.90 19.83 37.36
C PRO A 391 -15.11 20.31 36.54
N PRO A 392 -16.36 19.95 36.94
CA PRO A 392 -17.52 20.41 36.21
C PRO A 392 -17.35 21.92 36.05
N LYS A 393 -17.43 22.41 34.80
CA LYS A 393 -17.45 23.85 34.52
C LYS A 393 -18.47 24.45 35.50
N PRO A 394 -18.13 25.50 36.26
CA PRO A 394 -19.07 26.09 37.17
C PRO A 394 -20.27 26.57 36.35
N GLU A 395 -21.38 25.83 36.45
CA GLU A 395 -22.67 26.38 36.07
C GLU A 395 -22.95 27.54 37.03
N PRO A 396 -23.34 28.72 36.53
CA PRO A 396 -23.70 29.83 37.40
C PRO A 396 -24.99 29.45 38.13
N ASP A 397 -24.85 29.04 39.39
CA ASP A 397 -25.96 28.60 40.22
C ASP A 397 -26.88 29.81 40.56
N PRO A 398 -28.17 29.83 40.18
CA PRO A 398 -29.00 31.03 40.22
C PRO A 398 -29.71 31.29 41.54
N TRP A 399 -29.40 30.56 42.62
CA TRP A 399 -30.17 30.64 43.87
C TRP A 399 -29.28 30.52 45.09
N ARG A 400 -28.49 31.56 45.34
CA ARG A 400 -28.00 31.85 46.68
C ARG A 400 -29.13 32.52 47.46
N GLY A 401 -29.82 31.75 48.29
CA GLY A 401 -30.68 32.29 49.33
C GLY A 401 -31.80 31.34 49.72
N VAL A 402 -31.98 31.22 51.04
CA VAL A 402 -33.22 30.86 51.75
C VAL A 402 -33.27 29.45 52.36
N ILE A 403 -33.13 29.46 53.70
CA ILE A 403 -33.75 28.62 54.75
C ILE A 403 -33.01 27.37 55.29
N ASP A 404 -32.49 27.58 56.50
CA ASP A 404 -32.60 26.80 57.75
C ASP A 404 -33.35 25.45 57.75
N ALA A 405 -32.78 24.47 58.47
CA ALA A 405 -33.31 23.94 59.73
C ALA A 405 -32.97 22.44 59.94
N HIS A 406 -32.38 22.15 61.11
CA HIS A 406 -32.64 21.00 61.99
C HIS A 406 -32.65 19.56 61.41
N GLN A 407 -31.74 18.69 61.88
CA GLN A 407 -32.01 17.79 63.02
C GLN A 407 -30.84 16.85 63.35
N ASP A 408 -30.86 16.45 64.62
CA ASP A 408 -29.88 15.74 65.43
C ASP A 408 -29.66 14.25 65.12
N GLN A 409 -28.44 13.82 65.44
CA GLN A 409 -28.05 12.66 66.26
C GLN A 409 -28.73 11.30 66.04
N GLY A 410 -27.88 10.31 65.72
CA GLY A 410 -28.05 8.91 66.09
C GLY A 410 -26.81 8.40 66.82
N TRP A 411 -26.99 8.07 68.11
CA TRP A 411 -26.07 7.35 68.99
C TRP A 411 -25.30 6.19 68.30
N ARG A 412 -23.99 6.06 68.58
CA ARG A 412 -23.23 4.81 68.36
C ARG A 412 -22.29 4.56 69.54
N TYR A 413 -22.62 3.56 70.35
CA TYR A 413 -21.65 2.89 71.23
C TYR A 413 -20.80 1.95 70.37
N GLY A 414 -19.50 2.23 70.30
CA GLY A 414 -18.51 1.44 69.58
C GLY A 414 -17.20 2.19 69.65
N ARG A 415 -16.22 1.63 70.38
CA ARG A 415 -14.92 2.25 70.61
C ARG A 415 -14.27 2.56 69.26
N GLN A 416 -14.09 3.84 68.95
CA GLN A 416 -13.27 4.26 67.83
C GLN A 416 -11.82 3.87 68.09
N GLY A 417 -11.37 2.82 67.42
CA GLY A 417 -9.96 2.47 67.31
C GLY A 417 -9.69 2.11 65.86
N ARG A 418 -9.39 3.11 65.02
CA ARG A 418 -8.62 2.83 63.81
C ARG A 418 -7.23 2.40 64.29
N ALA A 419 -6.82 1.19 63.95
CA ALA A 419 -5.44 0.75 64.09
C ALA A 419 -4.53 1.79 63.44
N GLN A 420 -3.75 2.49 64.26
CA GLN A 420 -2.73 3.42 63.82
C GLN A 420 -1.52 2.60 63.35
N TRP A 421 -1.47 2.35 62.06
CA TRP A 421 -0.38 1.67 61.38
C TRP A 421 0.82 2.60 61.16
N TRP A 422 1.35 3.25 62.19
CA TRP A 422 2.67 3.92 62.11
C TRP A 422 3.21 4.25 63.50
N ARG A 423 4.07 3.40 64.04
CA ARG A 423 5.15 3.85 64.92
C ARG A 423 6.47 3.23 64.45
N ARG A 424 7.15 4.06 63.65
CA ARG A 424 8.54 4.04 63.12
C ARG A 424 8.92 2.95 62.14
#